data_AF-U6DNC4-F1
#
_entry.id   AF-U6DNC4-F1
#
_cell.length_a   1.000
_cell.length_b   1.000
_cell.length_c   1.000
_cell.angle_alpha   90.00
_cell.angle_beta   90.00
_cell.angle_gamma   90.00
#
_symmetry.space_group_name_H-M   'P 1'
#
loop_
_entity.id
_entity.type
_entity.pdbx_description
1 polymer ?
#
loop_
_entity_poly.entity_id
_entity_poly.type
_entity_poly.pdbx_seq_one_letter_code
_entity_poly.pdbx_strand_id
1 'polypeptide(L)'
;MPSSRLLLLLLLLVSPPPLQPYSLAPPDTPAGKATIMGLILSALERATSFLKKRLPEINLDGVVGFRVLEVQLKGVQEKWAQDPQMQQLSLRVGNLVEKLEPLLHRSISYLKLSDPKYLREFQPTIQPGFWKLPHAWTSTNASMVYPTFEPQDSFSEERSDFCLVQLLGTG
;
A
#
# COMPACT_ATOMS: atom_id res chain seq x y z
N MET A 1 -23.30 -35.71 41.15
CA MET A 1 -22.49 -35.79 39.91
C MET A 1 -23.35 -35.29 38.76
N PRO A 2 -22.99 -34.22 38.05
CA PRO A 2 -23.82 -33.74 36.95
C PRO A 2 -23.88 -34.83 35.88
N SER A 3 -25.08 -35.09 35.36
CA SER A 3 -25.30 -36.10 34.34
C SER A 3 -24.48 -35.76 33.10
N SER A 4 -23.82 -36.76 32.50
CA SER A 4 -22.96 -36.62 31.32
C SER A 4 -23.61 -35.80 30.18
N ARG A 5 -24.94 -35.83 30.09
CA ARG A 5 -25.73 -35.03 29.13
C ARG A 5 -25.71 -33.52 29.42
N LEU A 6 -25.71 -33.11 30.68
CA LEU A 6 -25.67 -31.70 31.06
C LEU A 6 -24.29 -31.10 30.79
N LEU A 7 -23.23 -31.89 31.00
CA LEU A 7 -21.86 -31.51 30.68
C LEU A 7 -21.66 -31.35 29.16
N LEU A 8 -22.27 -32.23 28.35
CA LEU A 8 -22.24 -32.14 26.89
C LEU A 8 -22.95 -30.88 26.36
N LEU A 9 -24.10 -30.53 26.96
CA LEU A 9 -24.86 -29.32 26.63
C LEU A 9 -24.09 -28.04 26.99
N LEU A 10 -23.41 -28.03 28.13
CA LEU A 10 -22.54 -26.93 28.54
C LEU A 10 -21.31 -26.78 27.63
N LEU A 11 -20.73 -27.89 27.16
CA LEU A 11 -19.62 -27.88 26.20
C LEU A 11 -20.03 -27.34 24.82
N LEU A 12 -21.26 -27.62 24.37
CA LEU A 12 -21.78 -27.10 23.10
C LEU A 12 -22.00 -25.58 23.15
N LEU A 13 -22.38 -25.02 24.30
CA LEU A 13 -22.61 -23.58 24.52
C LEU A 13 -21.32 -22.75 24.61
N VAL A 14 -20.16 -23.39 24.84
CA VAL A 14 -18.84 -22.72 24.93
C VAL A 14 -18.05 -22.80 23.62
N SER A 15 -18.58 -23.52 22.61
CA SER A 15 -17.97 -23.55 21.28
C SER A 15 -17.96 -22.13 20.68
N PRO A 16 -16.80 -21.56 20.32
CA PRO A 16 -16.80 -20.35 19.52
C PRO A 16 -17.58 -20.64 18.23
N PRO A 17 -18.42 -19.71 17.76
CA PRO A 17 -19.11 -19.89 16.50
C PRO A 17 -18.08 -20.25 15.43
N PRO A 18 -18.35 -21.23 14.55
CA PRO A 18 -17.46 -21.53 13.45
C PRO A 18 -17.18 -20.21 12.74
N LEU A 19 -15.90 -19.90 12.50
CA LEU A 19 -15.48 -18.75 11.72
C LEU A 19 -16.19 -18.87 10.37
N GLN A 20 -17.33 -18.19 10.22
CA GLN A 20 -17.98 -18.07 8.94
C GLN A 20 -16.94 -17.42 8.03
N PRO A 21 -16.56 -18.06 6.92
CA PRO A 21 -15.80 -17.35 5.92
C PRO A 21 -16.67 -16.14 5.58
N TYR A 22 -16.16 -14.93 5.88
CA TYR A 22 -16.84 -13.70 5.51
C TYR A 22 -17.13 -13.83 4.01
N SER A 23 -18.39 -14.10 3.66
CA SER A 23 -18.82 -14.02 2.27
C SER A 23 -18.74 -12.54 1.96
N LEU A 24 -17.61 -12.12 1.40
CA LEU A 24 -17.48 -10.81 0.82
C LEU A 24 -18.63 -10.68 -0.17
N ALA A 25 -19.39 -9.59 -0.07
CA ALA A 25 -20.37 -9.27 -1.09
C ALA A 25 -19.69 -9.31 -2.46
N PRO A 26 -20.37 -9.78 -3.53
CA PRO A 26 -19.75 -9.92 -4.84
C PRO A 26 -19.00 -8.62 -5.21
N PRO A 27 -17.75 -8.71 -5.69
CA PRO A 27 -16.87 -7.56 -5.89
C PRO A 27 -17.44 -6.53 -6.87
N ASP A 28 -18.40 -6.92 -7.70
CA ASP A 28 -19.04 -6.04 -8.67
C ASP A 28 -20.13 -5.15 -8.07
N THR A 29 -20.63 -5.48 -6.87
CA THR A 29 -21.63 -4.67 -6.17
C THR A 29 -20.99 -3.45 -5.49
N PRO A 30 -21.69 -2.31 -5.37
CA PRO A 30 -21.15 -1.14 -4.66
C PRO A 30 -20.72 -1.44 -3.22
N ALA A 31 -21.50 -2.24 -2.48
CA ALA A 31 -21.16 -2.69 -1.13
C ALA A 31 -19.92 -3.61 -1.09
N GLY A 32 -19.79 -4.53 -2.06
CA GLY A 32 -18.60 -5.36 -2.22
C GLY A 32 -17.34 -4.53 -2.49
N LYS A 33 -17.43 -3.56 -3.40
CA LYS A 33 -16.35 -2.60 -3.70
C LYS A 33 -15.94 -1.84 -2.45
N ALA A 34 -16.88 -1.23 -1.74
CA ALA A 34 -16.60 -0.47 -0.51
C ALA A 34 -15.93 -1.36 0.56
N THR A 35 -16.35 -2.62 0.70
CA THR A 35 -15.75 -3.58 1.63
C THR A 35 -14.30 -3.87 1.27
N ILE A 36 -14.01 -4.19 0.01
CA ILE A 36 -12.65 -4.47 -0.48
C ILE A 36 -11.76 -3.23 -0.32
N MET A 37 -12.25 -2.04 -0.70
CA MET A 37 -11.53 -0.79 -0.52
C MET A 37 -11.23 -0.50 0.95
N GLY A 38 -12.17 -0.79 1.84
CA GLY A 38 -11.98 -0.67 3.29
C GLY A 38 -10.89 -1.60 3.83
N LEU A 39 -10.79 -2.84 3.31
CA LEU A 39 -9.74 -3.79 3.66
C LEU A 39 -8.36 -3.34 3.16
N ILE A 40 -8.28 -2.89 1.91
CA ILE A 40 -7.06 -2.32 1.33
C ILE A 40 -6.59 -1.13 2.16
N LEU A 41 -7.48 -0.19 2.46
CA LEU A 41 -7.14 0.99 3.24
C LEU A 41 -6.65 0.64 4.65
N SER A 42 -7.26 -0.36 5.28
CA SER A 42 -6.80 -0.87 6.59
C SER A 42 -5.40 -1.51 6.52
N ALA A 43 -5.05 -2.15 5.40
CA ALA A 43 -3.70 -2.65 5.17
C ALA A 43 -2.68 -1.50 4.99
N LEU A 44 -3.03 -0.46 4.24
CA LEU A 44 -2.19 0.72 4.01
C LEU A 44 -1.96 1.53 5.31
N GLU A 45 -2.99 1.65 6.15
CA GLU A 45 -2.89 2.24 7.49
C GLU A 45 -1.90 1.46 8.40
N ARG A 46 -1.93 0.11 8.32
CA ARG A 46 -0.97 -0.74 9.04
C ARG A 46 0.45 -0.59 8.48
N ALA A 47 0.63 -0.53 7.16
CA ALA A 47 1.93 -0.28 6.53
C ALA A 47 2.50 1.09 6.95
N THR A 48 1.67 2.13 7.00
CA THR A 48 2.07 3.47 7.46
C THR A 48 2.42 3.48 8.95
N SER A 49 1.70 2.69 9.76
CA SER A 49 2.04 2.50 11.18
C SER A 49 3.37 1.75 11.36
N PHE A 50 3.66 0.79 10.48
CA PHE A 50 4.94 0.08 10.46
C PHE A 50 6.08 1.02 10.07
N LEU A 51 5.92 1.83 9.02
CA LEU A 51 6.86 2.90 8.64
C LEU A 51 7.23 3.77 9.84
N LYS A 52 6.22 4.28 10.56
CA LYS A 52 6.44 5.12 11.74
C LYS A 52 7.33 4.45 12.81
N LYS A 53 7.19 3.14 13.00
CA LYS A 53 7.97 2.37 13.98
C LYS A 53 9.38 2.05 13.50
N ARG A 54 9.62 2.10 12.19
CA ARG A 54 10.86 1.66 11.54
C ARG A 54 11.54 2.79 10.74
N LEU A 55 11.29 4.04 11.12
CA LEU A 55 11.82 5.22 10.42
C LEU A 55 13.35 5.21 10.29
N PRO A 56 14.14 4.82 11.31
CA PRO A 56 15.59 4.78 11.17
C PRO A 56 16.10 3.68 10.24
N GLU A 57 15.32 2.61 10.03
CA GLU A 57 15.72 1.44 9.24
C GLU A 57 15.18 1.44 7.80
N ILE A 58 14.42 2.46 7.41
CA ILE A 58 13.88 2.52 6.06
C ILE A 58 14.97 2.79 5.03
N ASN A 59 14.95 2.04 3.93
CA ASN A 59 15.81 2.27 2.77
C ASN A 59 15.12 3.20 1.75
N LEU A 60 15.85 3.55 0.69
CA LEU A 60 15.32 4.41 -0.37
C LEU A 60 14.05 3.85 -1.00
N ASP A 61 14.01 2.56 -1.33
CA ASP A 61 12.85 1.93 -1.97
C ASP A 61 11.59 2.07 -1.13
N GLY A 62 11.72 1.89 0.19
CA GLY A 62 10.64 2.12 1.13
C GLY A 62 10.14 3.56 1.03
N VAL A 63 11.04 4.55 1.03
CA VAL A 63 10.66 5.97 0.93
C VAL A 63 10.00 6.29 -0.41
N VAL A 64 10.53 5.78 -1.52
CA VAL A 64 9.94 5.94 -2.86
C VAL A 64 8.56 5.28 -2.90
N GLY A 65 8.41 4.07 -2.38
CA GLY A 65 7.14 3.36 -2.31
C GLY A 65 6.08 4.14 -1.52
N PHE A 66 6.43 4.71 -0.37
CA PHE A 66 5.51 5.56 0.39
C PHE A 66 5.23 6.91 -0.28
N ARG A 67 6.17 7.46 -1.06
CA ARG A 67 5.93 8.65 -1.88
C ARG A 67 4.94 8.36 -3.00
N VAL A 68 5.08 7.22 -3.68
CA VAL A 68 4.12 6.77 -4.70
C VAL A 68 2.75 6.52 -4.06
N LEU A 69 2.71 5.89 -2.89
CA LEU A 69 1.47 5.69 -2.13
C LEU A 69 0.76 7.02 -1.83
N GLU A 70 1.48 8.04 -1.39
CA GLU A 70 0.92 9.38 -1.17
C GLU A 70 0.21 9.91 -2.43
N VAL A 71 0.84 9.79 -3.60
CA VAL A 71 0.26 10.22 -4.88
C VAL A 71 -0.98 9.40 -5.24
N GLN A 72 -0.93 8.07 -5.07
CA GLN A 72 -2.07 7.20 -5.33
C GLN A 72 -3.26 7.53 -4.42
N LEU A 73 -3.01 7.77 -3.13
CA LEU A 73 -4.05 8.12 -2.17
C LEU A 73 -4.70 9.48 -2.51
N LYS A 74 -3.90 10.49 -2.89
CA LYS A 74 -4.44 11.78 -3.36
C LYS A 74 -5.33 11.61 -4.59
N GLY A 75 -4.89 10.84 -5.58
CA GLY A 75 -5.71 10.56 -6.78
C GLY A 75 -7.01 9.79 -6.47
N VAL A 76 -6.96 8.83 -5.54
CA VAL A 76 -8.15 8.13 -5.04
C VAL A 76 -9.10 9.08 -4.32
N GLN A 77 -8.57 9.96 -3.47
CA GLN A 77 -9.34 10.95 -2.72
C GLN A 77 -10.07 11.92 -3.67
N GLU A 78 -9.37 12.43 -4.69
CA GLU A 78 -9.93 13.29 -5.73
C GLU A 78 -11.07 12.58 -6.48
N LYS A 79 -10.85 11.33 -6.89
CA LYS A 79 -11.87 10.52 -7.58
C LYS A 79 -13.10 10.26 -6.71
N TRP A 80 -12.91 10.00 -5.42
CA TRP A 80 -14.00 9.68 -4.49
C TRP A 80 -14.69 10.90 -3.90
N ALA A 81 -14.15 12.11 -4.06
CA ALA A 81 -14.74 13.34 -3.52
C ALA A 81 -16.17 13.60 -4.02
N GLN A 82 -16.51 13.11 -5.22
CA GLN A 82 -17.83 13.27 -5.84
C GLN A 82 -18.72 12.01 -5.71
N ASP A 83 -18.26 10.96 -5.03
CA ASP A 83 -19.01 9.72 -4.85
C ASP A 83 -19.56 9.65 -3.40
N PRO A 84 -20.88 9.85 -3.19
CA PRO A 84 -21.49 9.80 -1.86
C PRO A 84 -21.28 8.46 -1.14
N GLN A 85 -21.18 7.36 -1.88
CA GLN A 85 -21.01 6.03 -1.30
C GLN A 85 -19.59 5.83 -0.76
N MET A 86 -18.62 6.58 -1.27
CA MET A 86 -17.21 6.50 -0.87
C MET A 86 -16.81 7.56 0.14
N GLN A 87 -17.72 8.46 0.55
CA GLN A 87 -17.39 9.62 1.37
C GLN A 87 -16.65 9.26 2.67
N GLN A 88 -17.11 8.23 3.39
CA GLN A 88 -16.43 7.77 4.61
C GLN A 88 -15.02 7.23 4.36
N LEU A 89 -14.83 6.49 3.26
CA LEU A 89 -13.52 5.97 2.87
C LEU A 89 -12.60 7.09 2.39
N SER A 90 -13.14 8.09 1.67
CA SER A 90 -12.41 9.28 1.22
C SER A 90 -11.85 10.08 2.40
N LEU A 91 -12.63 10.26 3.48
CA LEU A 91 -12.14 10.88 4.71
C LEU A 91 -10.98 10.09 5.35
N ARG A 92 -11.07 8.76 5.37
CA ARG A 92 -9.98 7.91 5.87
C ARG A 92 -8.72 8.02 5.01
N VAL A 93 -8.87 8.11 3.68
CA VAL A 93 -7.76 8.33 2.75
C VAL A 93 -7.09 9.68 3.04
N GLY A 94 -7.86 10.76 3.21
CA GLY A 94 -7.33 12.08 3.57
C GLY A 94 -6.52 12.04 4.87
N ASN A 95 -7.08 11.44 5.93
CA ASN A 95 -6.37 11.26 7.20
C ASN A 95 -5.07 10.43 7.07
N LEU A 96 -5.02 9.49 6.12
CA LEU A 96 -3.82 8.70 5.87
C LEU A 96 -2.75 9.52 5.14
N VAL A 97 -3.15 10.33 4.15
CA VAL A 97 -2.26 11.26 3.44
C VAL A 97 -1.62 12.25 4.41
N GLU A 98 -2.43 12.87 5.28
CA GLU A 98 -1.93 13.81 6.31
C GLU A 98 -0.92 13.17 7.27
N LYS A 99 -1.08 11.88 7.57
CA LYS A 99 -0.13 11.14 8.41
C LYS A 99 1.16 10.79 7.66
N LEU A 100 1.09 10.51 6.35
CA LEU A 100 2.23 10.10 5.54
C LEU A 100 3.21 11.25 5.30
N GLU A 101 2.73 12.47 5.06
CA GLU A 101 3.59 13.61 4.73
C GLU A 101 4.72 13.87 5.76
N PRO A 102 4.45 14.02 7.08
CA PRO A 102 5.51 14.23 8.06
C PRO A 102 6.39 12.98 8.25
N LEU A 103 5.86 11.77 7.99
CA LEU A 103 6.67 10.54 8.04
C LEU A 103 7.67 10.51 6.88
N LEU A 104 7.25 10.83 5.66
CA LEU A 104 8.12 10.94 4.49
C LEU A 104 9.24 11.95 4.72
N HIS A 105 8.92 13.13 5.27
CA HIS A 105 9.92 14.13 5.59
C HIS A 105 10.99 13.61 6.58
N ARG A 106 10.55 12.88 7.61
CA ARG A 106 11.46 12.26 8.60
C ARG A 106 12.26 11.12 7.98
N SER A 107 11.66 10.25 7.18
CA SER A 107 12.36 9.15 6.50
C SER A 107 13.47 9.67 5.61
N ILE A 108 13.22 10.74 4.83
CA ILE A 108 14.25 11.38 4.01
C ILE A 108 15.39 11.92 4.89
N SER A 109 15.07 12.46 6.07
CA SER A 109 16.08 12.94 7.02
C SER A 109 16.94 11.80 7.57
N TYR A 110 16.37 10.63 7.83
CA TYR A 110 17.14 9.43 8.20
C TYR A 110 18.00 8.92 7.04
N LEU A 111 17.47 8.88 5.81
CA LEU A 111 18.23 8.48 4.62
C LEU A 111 19.45 9.37 4.36
N LYS A 112 19.35 10.68 4.63
CA LYS A 112 20.51 11.59 4.54
C LYS A 112 21.65 11.17 5.46
N LEU A 113 21.35 10.50 6.57
CA LEU A 113 22.34 10.06 7.55
C LEU A 113 22.83 8.64 7.24
N SER A 114 21.94 7.74 6.82
CA SER A 114 22.28 6.33 6.58
C SER A 114 22.87 6.06 5.21
N ASP A 115 22.34 6.69 4.15
CA ASP A 115 22.79 6.47 2.76
C ASP A 115 22.69 7.76 1.90
N PRO A 116 23.56 8.74 2.15
CA PRO A 116 23.52 10.03 1.46
C PRO A 116 23.85 9.94 -0.03
N LYS A 117 24.65 8.94 -0.44
CA LYS A 117 25.03 8.77 -1.85
C LYS A 117 23.83 8.29 -2.66
N TYR A 118 23.20 7.21 -2.20
CA TYR A 118 22.05 6.63 -2.89
C TYR A 118 20.86 7.61 -2.90
N LEU A 119 20.66 8.33 -1.79
CA LEU A 119 19.68 9.41 -1.74
C LEU A 119 19.92 10.51 -2.78
N ARG A 120 21.17 10.91 -3.03
CA ARG A 120 21.51 11.95 -4.01
C ARG A 120 21.20 11.49 -5.44
N GLU A 121 21.60 10.26 -5.75
CA GLU A 121 21.36 9.62 -7.03
C GLU A 121 19.85 9.52 -7.34
N PHE A 122 19.03 9.19 -6.35
CA PHE A 122 17.59 9.05 -6.56
C PHE A 122 16.76 10.25 -6.07
N GLN A 123 17.42 11.37 -5.77
CA GLN A 123 16.79 12.56 -5.19
C GLN A 123 15.55 13.05 -5.95
N PRO A 124 15.48 13.00 -7.30
CA PRO A 124 14.28 13.40 -8.02
C PRO A 124 13.06 12.55 -7.65
N THR A 125 13.23 11.24 -7.45
CA THR A 125 12.11 10.30 -7.22
C THR A 125 11.39 10.51 -5.89
N ILE A 126 12.03 11.16 -4.93
CA ILE A 126 11.43 11.46 -3.62
C ILE A 126 10.86 12.87 -3.52
N GLN A 127 11.07 13.71 -4.55
CA GLN A 127 10.54 15.07 -4.57
C GLN A 127 9.02 15.07 -4.81
N PRO A 128 8.29 16.00 -4.18
CA PRO A 128 6.90 16.26 -4.53
C PRO A 128 6.76 16.58 -6.03
N GLY A 129 5.74 16.00 -6.68
CA GLY A 129 5.42 16.28 -8.09
C GLY A 129 6.20 15.50 -9.14
N PHE A 130 7.22 14.71 -8.74
CA PHE A 130 7.91 13.79 -9.66
C PHE A 130 6.96 12.70 -10.15
N TRP A 131 6.36 11.95 -9.21
CA TRP A 131 5.34 10.96 -9.53
C TRP A 131 4.01 11.66 -9.84
N LYS A 132 3.36 11.21 -10.91
CA LYS A 132 2.07 11.74 -11.36
C LYS A 132 1.15 10.58 -11.69
N LEU A 133 -0.13 10.71 -11.33
CA LEU A 133 -1.15 9.79 -11.77
C LEU A 133 -1.84 10.39 -13.01
N PRO A 134 -1.71 9.77 -14.19
CA PRO A 134 -2.43 10.25 -15.37
C PRO A 134 -3.94 10.17 -15.11
N HIS A 135 -4.68 11.19 -15.55
CA HIS A 135 -6.14 11.28 -15.31
C HIS A 135 -6.91 10.22 -16.11
N ALA A 136 -6.33 9.75 -17.22
CA ALA A 136 -6.81 8.61 -17.96
C ALA A 136 -5.94 7.39 -17.64
N TRP A 137 -6.58 6.30 -17.25
CA TRP A 137 -5.93 5.00 -17.22
C TRP A 137 -5.61 4.61 -18.66
N THR A 138 -4.33 4.51 -18.99
CA THR A 138 -3.92 3.87 -20.23
C THR A 138 -4.24 2.39 -20.07
N SER A 139 -5.17 1.85 -20.87
CA SER A 139 -5.41 0.42 -20.92
C SER A 139 -4.12 -0.27 -21.35
N THR A 140 -3.51 -1.04 -20.46
CA THR A 140 -2.40 -1.91 -20.84
C THR A 140 -2.98 -3.01 -21.70
N ASN A 141 -2.41 -3.22 -22.89
CA ASN A 141 -2.83 -4.32 -23.74
C ASN A 141 -2.52 -5.64 -23.02
N ALA A 142 -3.54 -6.43 -22.69
CA ALA A 142 -3.38 -7.70 -21.99
C ALA A 142 -2.54 -8.72 -22.78
N SER A 143 -2.37 -8.52 -24.10
CA SER A 143 -1.45 -9.32 -24.91
C SER A 143 0.03 -8.98 -24.71
N MET A 144 0.37 -7.91 -23.97
CA MET A 144 1.74 -7.54 -23.59
C MET A 144 2.22 -8.27 -22.33
N VAL A 145 1.40 -9.14 -21.75
CA VAL A 145 1.86 -10.03 -20.67
C VAL A 145 2.91 -10.97 -21.26
N TYR A 146 4.10 -10.98 -20.66
CA TYR A 146 5.16 -11.90 -21.07
C TYR A 146 4.63 -13.35 -21.01
N PRO A 147 4.75 -14.13 -22.10
CA PRO A 147 4.16 -15.47 -22.18
C PRO A 147 4.89 -16.49 -21.28
N THR A 148 6.08 -16.14 -20.79
CA THR A 148 6.91 -17.02 -19.97
C THR A 148 7.62 -16.18 -18.93
N PHE A 149 7.54 -16.61 -17.67
CA PHE A 149 8.38 -16.09 -16.62
C PHE A 149 9.69 -16.85 -16.68
N GLU A 150 10.79 -16.14 -16.92
CA GLU A 150 12.12 -16.73 -16.78
C GLU A 150 12.29 -17.19 -15.31
N PRO A 151 12.77 -18.42 -15.07
CA PRO A 151 12.92 -18.95 -13.71
C PRO A 151 13.98 -18.20 -12.89
N GLN A 152 14.79 -17.36 -13.53
CA GLN A 152 15.84 -16.59 -12.90
C GLN A 152 15.88 -15.18 -13.47
N ASP A 153 15.85 -14.19 -12.58
CA ASP A 153 15.97 -12.79 -12.96
C ASP A 153 17.41 -12.53 -13.42
N SER A 154 17.57 -12.25 -14.71
CA SER A 154 18.89 -11.98 -15.31
C SER A 154 19.35 -10.54 -15.09
N PHE A 155 18.49 -9.69 -14.52
CA PHE A 155 18.75 -8.28 -14.32
C PHE A 155 19.26 -8.02 -12.91
N SER A 156 20.49 -7.54 -12.78
CA SER A 156 21.04 -7.18 -11.46
C SER A 156 20.51 -5.83 -11.01
N GLU A 157 20.22 -5.73 -9.71
CA GLU A 157 19.85 -4.47 -9.03
C GLU A 157 20.88 -3.37 -9.33
N GLU A 158 22.17 -3.68 -9.28
CA GLU A 158 23.24 -2.72 -9.63
C GLU A 158 23.10 -2.16 -11.06
N ARG A 159 22.74 -2.99 -12.05
CA ARG A 159 22.54 -2.54 -13.43
C ARG A 159 21.25 -1.74 -13.56
N SER A 160 20.20 -2.14 -12.83
CA SER A 160 18.96 -1.38 -12.72
C SER A 160 19.22 0.02 -12.21
N ASP A 161 19.94 0.13 -11.10
CA ASP A 161 20.22 1.37 -10.42
C ASP A 161 21.09 2.26 -11.28
N PHE A 162 22.14 1.71 -11.90
CA PHE A 162 22.95 2.47 -12.85
C PHE A 162 22.10 3.06 -13.98
N CYS A 163 21.21 2.27 -14.59
CA CYS A 163 20.32 2.74 -15.65
C CYS A 163 19.39 3.86 -15.15
N LEU A 164 18.75 3.67 -13.98
CA LEU A 164 17.86 4.65 -13.39
C LEU A 164 18.58 5.95 -13.06
N VAL A 165 19.78 5.88 -12.49
CA VAL A 165 20.60 7.04 -12.16
C VAL A 165 20.95 7.86 -13.42
N GLN A 166 21.28 7.19 -14.52
CA GLN A 166 21.48 7.83 -15.82
C GLN A 166 20.19 8.46 -16.37
N LEU A 167 19.06 7.75 -16.30
CA LEU A 167 17.74 8.26 -16.72
C LEU A 167 17.29 9.48 -15.92
N LEU A 168 17.61 9.51 -14.63
CA LEU A 168 17.33 10.62 -13.72
C LEU A 168 18.29 11.80 -13.92
N GLY A 169 19.38 11.62 -14.66
CA GLY A 169 20.40 12.65 -14.91
C GLY A 169 21.23 12.99 -13.67
N THR A 170 21.51 12.00 -12.81
CA THR A 170 22.18 12.19 -11.52
C THR A 170 23.50 11.42 -11.38
N GLY A 171 23.85 10.61 -12.40
CA GLY A 171 25.08 9.82 -12.47
C GLY A 171 26.23 10.48 -13.20
#